data_AF-A0A7Y3PGW0-F1
#
_entry.id   AF-A0A7Y3PGW0-F1
#
_cell.length_a   1.000
_cell.length_b   1.000
_cell.length_c   1.000
_cell.angle_alpha   90.00
_cell.angle_beta   90.00
_cell.angle_gamma   90.00
#
_symmetry.space_group_name_H-M   'P 1'
#
loop_
_entity.id
_entity.type
_entity.pdbx_description
1 polymer ?
#
loop_
_entity_poly.entity_id
_entity_poly.type
_entity_poly.pdbx_seq_one_letter_code
_entity_poly.pdbx_strand_id
1 'polypeptide(L)'
;PSVFAGVLFLTLLASKGRYFKARRVPPWHSATIGVEGNASYTAFGFTNLLRHVLANVLGSVRERERIYPEREHGEQQLAHTIRYETRVTEPVQAFVYRPAAAAIFATVRFVKHLQSGRLEAYVGYMLIVLLITLVLIASFW
;
A
#
# COMPACT_ATOMS: atom_id res chain seq x y z
N PRO A 1 15.71 18.55 15.00
CA PRO A 1 14.22 18.67 15.14
C PRO A 1 13.79 19.97 15.85
N SER A 2 14.40 20.30 17.00
CA SER A 2 14.10 21.50 17.81
C SER A 2 14.43 22.83 17.11
N VAL A 3 15.54 22.89 16.37
CA VAL A 3 15.90 24.08 15.57
C VAL A 3 14.85 24.38 14.49
N PHE A 4 14.36 23.35 13.79
CA PHE A 4 13.30 23.50 12.79
C PHE A 4 11.98 23.97 13.40
N ALA A 5 11.63 23.46 14.59
CA ALA A 5 10.45 23.91 15.33
C ALA A 5 10.57 25.39 15.76
N GLY A 6 11.75 25.80 16.21
CA GLY A 6 12.03 27.20 16.58
C GLY A 6 11.92 28.15 15.38
N VAL A 7 12.49 27.76 14.24
CA VAL A 7 12.40 28.54 12.99
C VAL A 7 10.96 28.63 12.49
N LEU A 8 10.20 27.53 12.53
CA LEU A 8 8.78 27.50 12.16
C LEU A 8 7.96 28.44 13.07
N PHE A 9 8.20 28.40 14.38
CA PHE A 9 7.49 29.23 15.34
C PHE A 9 7.80 30.73 15.14
N LEU A 10 9.07 31.08 14.94
CA LEU A 10 9.47 32.46 14.63
C LEU A 10 8.88 32.96 13.31
N THR A 11 8.84 32.12 12.27
CA THR A 11 8.23 32.49 10.98
C THR A 11 6.70 32.63 11.08
N LEU A 12 6.02 31.78 11.85
CA LEU A 12 4.58 31.90 12.10
C LEU A 12 4.24 33.19 12.87
N LEU A 13 5.02 33.52 13.91
CA LEU A 13 4.88 34.77 14.66
C LEU A 13 5.12 36.00 13.79
N ALA A 14 6.22 35.99 13.02
CA ALA A 14 6.56 37.09 12.12
C ALA A 14 5.51 37.30 11.00
N SER A 15 4.84 36.24 10.57
CA SER A 15 3.82 36.29 9.51
C SER A 15 2.53 37.01 9.91
N LYS A 16 2.26 37.22 11.21
CA LYS A 16 1.04 37.90 11.70
C LYS A 16 -0.25 37.34 11.06
N GLY A 17 -0.34 36.02 10.89
CA GLY A 17 -1.51 35.35 10.30
C GLY A 17 -1.67 35.52 8.79
N ARG A 18 -0.72 36.14 8.09
CA ARG A 18 -0.77 36.31 6.63
C ARG A 18 -0.67 34.99 5.88
N TYR A 19 0.03 33.99 6.42
CA TYR A 19 0.04 32.63 5.87
C TYR A 19 -1.33 31.94 5.93
N PHE A 20 -2.15 32.27 6.93
CA PHE A 20 -3.50 31.72 7.08
C PHE A 20 -4.55 32.55 6.33
N LYS A 21 -4.18 33.73 5.83
CA LYS A 21 -5.10 34.60 5.10
C LYS A 21 -5.08 34.21 3.62
N ALA A 22 -5.98 33.30 3.25
CA ALA A 22 -6.23 32.97 1.86
C ALA A 22 -6.68 34.23 1.10
N ARG A 23 -5.79 34.79 0.27
CA ARG A 23 -6.12 35.92 -0.59
C ARG A 23 -7.08 35.40 -1.67
N ARG A 24 -8.31 35.91 -1.67
CA ARG A 24 -9.27 35.67 -2.74
C ARG A 24 -8.84 36.49 -3.96
N VAL A 25 -8.00 35.88 -4.78
CA VAL A 25 -7.73 36.34 -6.15
C VAL A 25 -8.68 35.62 -7.11
N PRO A 26 -9.08 36.25 -8.22
CA PRO A 26 -9.80 35.54 -9.27
C PRO A 26 -8.98 34.30 -9.67
N PRO A 27 -9.63 33.14 -9.86
CA PRO A 27 -8.94 31.90 -10.20
C PRO A 27 -8.06 32.12 -11.42
N TRP A 28 -6.79 31.72 -11.30
CA TRP A 28 -5.87 31.74 -12.42
C TRP A 28 -6.38 30.77 -13.48
N HIS A 29 -6.67 31.29 -14.66
CA HIS A 29 -7.27 30.55 -15.77
C HIS A 29 -6.18 30.40 -16.84
N SER A 30 -5.71 29.16 -17.02
CA SER A 30 -4.89 28.82 -18.17
C SER A 30 -5.79 28.78 -19.42
N ALA A 31 -5.97 29.94 -20.05
CA ALA A 31 -6.50 30.14 -21.41
C ALA A 31 -7.89 29.56 -21.78
N THR A 32 -8.64 28.93 -20.88
CA THR A 32 -9.99 28.43 -21.20
C THR A 32 -10.97 28.88 -20.12
N ILE A 33 -11.66 30.00 -20.41
CA ILE A 33 -12.87 30.40 -19.68
C ILE A 33 -13.87 29.27 -19.84
N GLY A 34 -14.31 28.68 -18.72
CA GLY A 34 -15.41 27.73 -18.68
C GLY A 34 -15.21 26.54 -19.61
N VAL A 35 -14.58 25.48 -19.10
CA VAL A 35 -14.65 24.21 -19.81
C VAL A 35 -16.04 23.61 -19.59
N GLU A 36 -17.06 24.23 -20.19
CA GLU A 36 -18.40 23.68 -20.32
C GLU A 36 -18.43 22.82 -21.59
N GLY A 37 -19.07 21.64 -21.50
CA GLY A 37 -19.15 20.67 -22.60
C GLY A 37 -18.05 19.59 -22.57
N ASN A 38 -17.79 18.96 -23.72
CA ASN A 38 -16.98 17.74 -23.88
C ASN A 38 -15.51 17.86 -23.47
N ALA A 39 -14.99 19.07 -23.25
CA ALA A 39 -13.63 19.28 -22.76
C ALA A 39 -13.56 19.26 -21.22
N SER A 40 -14.70 19.26 -20.52
CA SER A 40 -14.76 19.30 -19.05
C SER A 40 -14.10 18.05 -18.48
N TYR A 41 -13.36 18.22 -17.38
CA TYR A 41 -12.79 17.07 -16.68
C TYR A 41 -13.93 16.18 -16.19
N THR A 42 -14.14 15.06 -16.89
CA THR A 42 -15.17 14.10 -16.50
C THR A 42 -14.81 13.47 -15.16
N ALA A 43 -15.81 13.11 -14.36
CA ALA A 43 -15.60 12.34 -13.14
C ALA A 43 -14.79 11.06 -13.40
N PHE A 44 -14.91 10.49 -14.60
CA PHE A 44 -14.13 9.36 -15.06
C PHE A 44 -12.64 9.68 -15.20
N GLY A 45 -12.28 10.87 -15.71
CA GLY A 45 -10.89 11.33 -15.80
C GLY A 45 -10.20 11.43 -14.45
N PHE A 46 -10.87 11.97 -13.43
CA PHE A 46 -10.35 12.01 -12.06
C PHE A 46 -10.21 10.62 -11.44
N THR A 47 -11.19 9.75 -11.70
CA THR A 47 -11.18 8.37 -11.18
C THR A 47 -10.09 7.52 -11.83
N ASN A 48 -9.62 7.88 -13.03
CA ASN A 48 -8.52 7.19 -13.69
C ASN A 48 -7.21 7.32 -12.92
N LEU A 49 -6.89 8.50 -12.36
CA LEU A 49 -5.69 8.67 -11.55
C LEU A 49 -5.76 7.81 -10.29
N LEU A 50 -6.92 7.84 -9.61
CA LEU A 50 -7.16 7.01 -8.43
C LEU A 50 -6.97 5.53 -8.79
N ARG A 51 -7.52 5.08 -9.92
CA ARG A 51 -7.34 3.71 -10.43
C ARG A 51 -5.87 3.34 -10.65
N HIS A 52 -5.02 4.23 -11.14
CA HIS A 52 -3.59 3.94 -11.36
C HIS A 52 -2.81 3.88 -10.05
N VAL A 53 -3.06 4.80 -9.12
CA VAL A 53 -2.39 4.82 -7.80
C VAL A 53 -2.82 3.61 -6.97
N LEU A 54 -4.12 3.32 -6.97
CA LEU A 54 -4.67 2.17 -6.27
C LEU A 54 -4.36 0.85 -6.96
N ALA A 55 -3.99 0.81 -8.24
CA ALA A 55 -3.62 -0.44 -8.92
C ALA A 55 -2.44 -1.14 -8.25
N ASN A 56 -1.48 -0.38 -7.71
CA ASN A 56 -0.34 -0.93 -6.98
C ASN A 56 -0.74 -1.50 -5.61
N VAL A 57 -1.69 -0.85 -4.93
CA VAL A 57 -2.19 -1.29 -3.61
C VAL A 57 -3.18 -2.45 -3.74
N LEU A 58 -4.07 -2.40 -4.74
CA LEU A 58 -5.08 -3.42 -5.00
C LEU A 58 -4.55 -4.55 -5.90
N GLY A 59 -3.30 -4.49 -6.35
CA GLY A 59 -2.70 -5.53 -7.18
C GLY A 59 -3.43 -5.78 -8.49
N SER A 60 -4.14 -4.78 -9.04
CA SER A 60 -4.86 -4.94 -10.31
C SER A 60 -3.86 -4.92 -11.47
N VAL A 61 -3.30 -6.08 -11.80
CA VAL A 61 -2.44 -6.25 -12.98
C VAL A 61 -3.35 -6.39 -14.20
N ARG A 62 -3.33 -5.39 -15.08
CA ARG A 62 -4.09 -5.43 -16.34
C ARG A 62 -3.15 -5.92 -17.43
N GLU A 63 -3.12 -7.23 -17.63
CA GLU A 63 -2.44 -7.83 -18.78
C GLU A 63 -3.26 -7.47 -20.04
N ARG A 64 -2.71 -6.58 -20.87
CA ARG A 64 -3.29 -6.25 -22.17
C ARG A 64 -2.63 -7.13 -23.21
N GLU A 65 -3.17 -8.32 -23.40
CA GLU A 65 -2.83 -9.10 -24.60
C GLU A 65 -3.47 -8.42 -25.81
N ARG A 66 -2.65 -7.71 -26.60
CA ARG A 66 -3.07 -7.19 -27.89
C ARG A 66 -3.04 -8.35 -28.86
N ILE A 67 -4.19 -8.97 -29.09
CA ILE A 67 -4.35 -9.94 -30.16
C ILE A 67 -4.25 -9.16 -31.48
N TYR A 68 -3.13 -9.31 -32.18
CA TYR A 68 -3.05 -8.93 -33.59
C TYR A 68 -3.70 -10.06 -34.38
N PRO A 69 -4.77 -9.81 -35.16
CA PRO A 69 -5.27 -10.85 -36.04
C PRO A 69 -4.17 -11.20 -37.05
N GLU A 70 -3.81 -12.48 -37.10
CA GLU A 70 -3.04 -13.07 -38.20
C GLU A 70 -3.79 -12.69 -39.49
N ARG A 71 -3.09 -12.02 -40.41
CA ARG A 71 -3.70 -11.52 -41.64
C ARG A 71 -4.11 -12.70 -42.51
N GLU A 72 -5.38 -13.05 -42.49
CA GLU A 72 -5.96 -13.77 -43.63
C GLU A 72 -6.25 -12.79 -44.76
N HIS A 73 -5.80 -13.21 -45.93
CA HIS A 73 -5.73 -12.46 -47.16
C HIS A 73 -7.13 -12.06 -47.63
N GLY A 74 -7.40 -10.75 -47.61
CA GLY A 74 -8.46 -10.14 -48.40
C GLY A 74 -9.86 -10.27 -47.81
N GLU A 75 -10.18 -9.51 -46.76
CA GLU A 75 -11.46 -8.79 -46.67
C GLU A 75 -11.41 -7.77 -45.54
N GLN A 76 -11.80 -6.53 -45.86
CA GLN A 76 -11.87 -5.42 -44.93
C GLN A 76 -13.09 -5.61 -44.01
N GLN A 77 -12.93 -6.21 -42.84
CA GLN A 77 -14.01 -6.25 -41.85
C GLN A 77 -13.57 -5.75 -40.48
N LEU A 78 -14.19 -4.62 -40.13
CA LEU A 78 -14.19 -3.99 -38.82
C LEU A 78 -14.72 -4.97 -37.76
N ALA A 79 -13.83 -5.53 -36.93
CA ALA A 79 -14.25 -6.10 -35.66
C ALA A 79 -13.09 -6.04 -34.64
N HIS A 80 -12.98 -4.90 -33.95
CA HIS A 80 -12.14 -4.75 -32.76
C HIS A 80 -12.81 -5.48 -31.57
N THR A 81 -12.72 -6.81 -31.52
CA THR A 81 -13.18 -7.59 -30.35
C THR A 81 -12.10 -7.55 -29.28
N ILE A 82 -12.21 -6.58 -28.37
CA ILE A 82 -11.34 -6.49 -27.18
C ILE A 82 -11.94 -7.39 -26.10
N ARG A 83 -11.32 -8.55 -25.84
CA ARG A 83 -11.67 -9.41 -24.70
C ARG A 83 -11.02 -8.85 -23.43
N TYR A 84 -11.83 -8.53 -22.43
CA TYR A 84 -11.36 -8.03 -21.13
C TYR A 84 -11.39 -9.16 -20.10
N GLU A 85 -10.25 -9.75 -19.75
CA GLU A 85 -10.12 -10.57 -18.55
C GLU A 85 -9.65 -9.71 -17.38
N THR A 86 -10.43 -9.69 -16.29
CA THR A 86 -10.08 -8.97 -15.06
C THR A 86 -9.72 -10.00 -14.01
N ARG A 87 -8.42 -10.26 -13.84
CA ARG A 87 -7.92 -11.07 -12.73
C ARG A 87 -7.84 -10.19 -11.49
N VAL A 88 -8.82 -10.34 -10.59
CA VAL A 88 -8.81 -9.66 -9.29
C VAL A 88 -7.87 -10.44 -8.38
N THR A 89 -6.65 -9.96 -8.19
CA THR A 89 -5.75 -10.47 -7.16
C THR A 89 -6.24 -9.93 -5.83
N GLU A 90 -6.77 -10.79 -4.96
CA GLU A 90 -7.20 -10.41 -3.61
C GLU A 90 -6.01 -9.83 -2.82
N PRO A 91 -5.95 -8.51 -2.59
CA PRO A 91 -4.75 -7.86 -2.04
C PRO A 91 -4.47 -8.34 -0.61
N VAL A 92 -5.53 -8.65 0.13
CA VAL A 92 -5.47 -9.18 1.49
C VAL A 92 -4.75 -10.54 1.53
N GLN A 93 -5.03 -11.41 0.56
CA GLN A 93 -4.39 -12.72 0.50
C GLN A 93 -2.89 -12.59 0.22
N ALA A 94 -2.51 -11.72 -0.73
CA ALA A 94 -1.12 -11.53 -1.12
C ALA A 94 -0.28 -10.82 -0.05
N PHE A 95 -0.80 -9.75 0.56
CA PHE A 95 -0.04 -8.91 1.48
C PHE A 95 -0.21 -9.24 2.95
N VAL A 96 -1.29 -9.90 3.35
CA VAL A 96 -1.54 -10.23 4.77
C VAL A 96 -1.36 -11.73 4.99
N TYR A 97 -2.06 -12.56 4.22
CA TYR A 97 -2.13 -13.99 4.51
C TYR A 97 -0.83 -14.74 4.19
N ARG A 98 -0.25 -14.51 3.01
CA ARG A 98 1.00 -15.17 2.59
C ARG A 98 2.21 -14.84 3.49
N PRO A 99 2.52 -13.57 3.84
CA PRO A 99 3.64 -13.28 4.72
C PRO A 99 3.39 -13.72 6.17
N ALA A 100 2.16 -13.62 6.67
CA ALA A 100 1.82 -14.12 8.00
C ALA A 100 2.02 -15.64 8.10
N ALA A 101 1.55 -16.41 7.11
CA ALA A 101 1.76 -17.85 7.06
C ALA A 101 3.27 -18.19 6.99
N ALA A 102 4.04 -17.49 6.15
CA ALA A 102 5.47 -17.68 6.06
C ALA A 102 6.19 -17.40 7.39
N ALA A 103 5.80 -16.33 8.11
CA ALA A 103 6.33 -16.00 9.42
C ALA A 103 6.01 -17.09 10.45
N ILE A 104 4.77 -17.59 10.49
CA ILE A 104 4.38 -18.69 11.40
C ILE A 104 5.23 -19.94 11.13
N PHE A 105 5.36 -20.35 9.87
CA PHE A 105 6.16 -21.54 9.53
C PHE A 105 7.65 -21.34 9.81
N ALA A 106 8.20 -20.14 9.64
CA ALA A 106 9.56 -19.81 10.02
C ALA A 106 9.76 -19.95 11.54
N THR A 107 8.83 -19.42 12.35
CA THR A 107 8.84 -19.57 13.80
C THR A 107 8.78 -21.04 14.21
N VAL A 108 7.89 -21.84 13.59
CA VAL A 108 7.80 -23.27 13.88
C VAL A 108 9.10 -24.00 13.55
N ARG A 109 9.75 -23.67 12.42
CA ARG A 109 11.06 -24.26 12.08
C ARG A 109 12.14 -23.86 13.06
N PHE A 110 12.16 -22.60 13.50
CA PHE A 110 13.09 -22.12 14.51
C PHE A 110 12.88 -22.83 15.85
N VAL A 111 11.64 -22.97 16.31
CA VAL A 111 11.28 -23.73 17.52
C VAL A 111 11.70 -25.18 17.40
N LYS A 112 11.40 -25.83 16.27
CA LYS A 112 11.82 -27.22 16.01
C LYS A 112 13.35 -27.37 15.98
N HIS A 113 14.06 -26.34 15.52
CA HIS A 113 15.53 -26.31 15.53
C HIS A 113 16.10 -26.10 16.94
N LEU A 114 15.46 -25.27 17.77
CA LEU A 114 15.79 -25.16 19.20
C LEU A 114 15.51 -26.46 19.95
N GLN A 115 14.53 -27.23 19.48
CA GLN A 115 14.16 -28.54 19.98
C GLN A 115 15.07 -29.67 19.44
N SER A 116 16.28 -29.33 18.97
CA SER A 116 17.27 -30.24 18.38
C SER A 116 17.90 -31.17 19.42
N GLY A 117 17.15 -32.18 19.86
CA GLY A 117 17.63 -33.49 20.34
C GLY A 117 18.61 -33.56 21.52
N ARG A 118 19.17 -32.45 22.00
CA ARG A 118 20.13 -32.37 23.09
C ARG A 118 19.39 -32.21 24.41
N LEU A 119 19.45 -33.25 25.22
CA LEU A 119 18.85 -33.29 26.57
C LEU A 119 19.30 -32.10 27.44
N GLU A 120 20.55 -31.68 27.31
CA GLU A 120 21.11 -30.51 28.02
C GLU A 120 20.35 -29.22 27.74
N ALA A 121 19.92 -28.99 26.49
CA ALA A 121 19.19 -27.79 26.12
C ALA A 121 17.79 -27.78 26.75
N TYR A 122 17.13 -28.94 26.82
CA TYR A 122 15.84 -29.09 27.49
C TYR A 122 15.92 -28.76 28.98
N VAL A 123 16.93 -29.26 29.69
CA VAL A 123 17.14 -28.96 31.11
C VAL A 123 17.34 -27.45 31.31
N GLY A 124 18.13 -26.81 30.45
CA GLY A 124 18.32 -25.36 30.46
C GLY A 124 17.02 -24.58 30.27
N TYR A 125 16.20 -24.96 29.27
CA TYR A 125 14.90 -24.31 29.04
C TYR A 125 13.93 -24.52 30.19
N MET A 126 13.86 -25.72 30.76
CA MET A 126 13.00 -26.00 31.92
C MET A 126 13.41 -25.17 33.14
N LEU A 127 14.71 -25.02 33.40
CA LEU A 127 15.20 -24.16 34.48
C LEU A 127 14.84 -22.69 34.26
N ILE A 128 15.00 -22.19 33.03
CA ILE A 128 14.63 -20.80 32.69
C ILE A 128 13.13 -20.58 32.89
N VAL A 129 12.28 -21.48 32.38
CA VAL A 129 10.82 -21.39 32.56
C VAL A 129 10.47 -21.43 34.05
N LEU A 130 11.08 -22.33 34.83
CA LEU A 130 10.88 -22.41 36.27
C LEU A 130 11.25 -21.09 36.97
N LEU A 131 12.40 -20.50 36.65
CA LEU A 131 12.85 -19.23 37.22
C LEU A 131 11.90 -18.09 36.86
N ILE A 132 11.45 -18.00 35.60
CA ILE A 132 10.48 -16.99 35.15
C ILE A 132 9.17 -17.14 35.91
N THR A 133 8.64 -18.37 36.01
CA THR A 133 7.42 -18.66 36.77
C THR A 133 7.58 -18.29 38.24
N LEU A 134 8.72 -18.62 38.86
CA LEU A 134 9.00 -18.28 40.26
C LEU A 134 9.01 -16.76 40.47
N VAL A 135 9.70 -16.01 39.60
CA VAL A 135 9.74 -14.54 39.67
C VAL A 135 8.36 -13.93 39.46
N LEU A 136 7.58 -14.44 38.50
CA LEU A 136 6.22 -13.96 38.26
C LEU A 136 5.30 -14.17 39.46
N ILE A 137 5.37 -15.35 40.09
CA ILE A 137 4.59 -15.65 41.30
C ILE A 137 5.06 -14.78 42.47
N ALA A 138 6.37 -14.70 42.70
CA ALA A 138 6.94 -13.90 43.78
C ALA A 138 6.70 -12.40 43.61
N SER A 139 6.57 -11.91 42.37
CA SER A 139 6.22 -10.52 42.08
C SER A 139 4.73 -10.22 42.25
N PHE A 140 3.88 -11.25 42.24
CA PHE A 140 2.43 -11.12 42.36
C PHE A 140 1.93 -11.27 43.81
N TRP A 141 2.81 -11.71 44.71
CA TRP A 141 2.60 -11.77 46.15
C TRP A 141 3.28 -10.60 46.86
#